data_AF-S5G5W7-F1
#
_entry.id   AF-S5G5W7-F1
#
_cell.length_a   1.000
_cell.length_b   1.000
_cell.length_c   1.000
_cell.angle_alpha   90.00
_cell.angle_beta   90.00
_cell.angle_gamma   90.00
#
_symmetry.space_group_name_H-M   'P 1'
#
loop_
_entity.id
_entity.type
_entity.pdbx_description
1 polymer ?
#
loop_
_entity_poly.entity_id
_entity_poly.type
_entity_poly.pdbx_seq_one_letter_code
_entity_poly.pdbx_strand_id
1 'polypeptide(L)'
;SEALLVTQQLVKVIRPLEQPSSFDATPYIKDLFSCTIKRLKAADIDQEVKERAISCMGQIICSLGDSLGSDLPSTLQIFLERLKNEITRLTTVKALTLIAGSPLKIDLRPVLGEGVPILASFLRKNQRALKLGTLSALDILIKNYCDSLTAEMIDAVLDELPPLISESDMHVSQMAISFLTTLAKVYPSSLSKISGSILNELIGLVRSPLLQGGALSAMLEFFQALVITGTSSLGYMDLLRMLTSPVYAQSTALTHKQSYYSIAKCVAALTRACPKEGPAVVGQFIQDVKNSRSTDSIRLLALLSLGEVGHHIDLSGQQELKSVILEAFSSPSEEVKSAASYALGSISVGNLPEYLPFVLQEITSQPKRQYLLLHSLKEIISSAS
;
A
#
# COMPACT_ATOMS: atom_id res chain seq x y z
N SER A 1 -22.77 30.13 -6.03
CA SER A 1 -22.15 28.83 -5.74
C SER A 1 -23.19 27.78 -5.39
N GLU A 2 -24.12 28.06 -4.47
CA GLU A 2 -25.15 27.11 -4.00
C GLU A 2 -25.98 26.43 -5.09
N ALA A 3 -26.38 27.16 -6.15
CA ALA A 3 -27.11 26.54 -7.26
C ALA A 3 -26.34 25.38 -7.91
N LEU A 4 -25.01 25.49 -8.04
CA LEU A 4 -24.18 24.41 -8.59
C LEU A 4 -24.05 23.23 -7.62
N LEU A 5 -24.10 23.48 -6.31
CA LEU A 5 -24.15 22.40 -5.33
C LEU A 5 -25.46 21.62 -5.42
N VAL A 6 -26.58 22.33 -5.54
CA VAL A 6 -27.90 21.71 -5.72
C VAL A 6 -27.92 20.90 -7.02
N THR A 7 -27.44 21.46 -8.13
CA THR A 7 -27.31 20.73 -9.40
C THR A 7 -26.45 19.47 -9.24
N GLN A 8 -25.32 19.55 -8.53
CA GLN A 8 -24.46 18.39 -8.28
C GLN A 8 -25.19 17.28 -7.50
N GLN A 9 -25.98 17.61 -6.48
CA GLN A 9 -26.75 16.61 -5.74
C GLN A 9 -27.93 16.09 -6.56
N LEU A 10 -28.60 16.95 -7.32
CA LEU A 10 -29.70 16.57 -8.20
C LEU A 10 -29.25 15.49 -9.20
N VAL A 11 -28.06 15.64 -9.80
CA VAL A 11 -27.47 14.63 -10.70
C VAL A 11 -27.36 13.26 -10.04
N LYS A 12 -26.95 13.19 -8.76
CA LYS A 12 -26.86 11.93 -8.01
C LYS A 12 -28.24 11.33 -7.72
N VAL A 13 -29.24 12.17 -7.48
CA VAL A 13 -30.62 11.75 -7.21
C VAL A 13 -31.28 11.18 -8.46
N ILE A 14 -31.13 11.86 -9.61
CA ILE A 14 -31.73 11.40 -10.87
C ILE A 14 -31.00 10.20 -11.46
N ARG A 15 -29.73 9.99 -11.11
CA ARG A 15 -28.95 8.83 -11.54
C ARG A 15 -28.07 8.27 -10.41
N PRO A 16 -28.67 7.50 -9.48
CA PRO A 16 -27.90 6.78 -8.49
C PRO A 16 -27.09 5.68 -9.19
N LEU A 17 -25.77 5.67 -9.00
CA LEU A 17 -24.88 4.63 -9.55
C LEU A 17 -24.67 3.46 -8.58
N GLU A 18 -24.95 3.67 -7.30
CA GLU A 18 -24.80 2.64 -6.25
C GLU A 18 -26.00 1.68 -6.20
N GLN A 19 -27.16 2.12 -6.68
CA GLN A 19 -28.41 1.36 -6.66
C GLN A 19 -29.11 1.49 -8.01
N PRO A 20 -29.63 0.39 -8.60
CA PRO A 20 -30.39 0.47 -9.83
C PRO A 20 -31.63 1.37 -9.67
N SER A 21 -31.85 2.26 -10.64
CA SER A 21 -33.02 3.13 -10.70
C SER A 21 -33.70 2.99 -12.06
N SER A 22 -35.03 3.09 -12.08
CA SER A 22 -35.86 3.12 -13.29
C SER A 22 -36.17 4.54 -13.78
N PHE A 23 -35.62 5.56 -13.12
CA PHE A 23 -35.86 6.96 -13.49
C PHE A 23 -35.13 7.32 -14.79
N ASP A 24 -35.86 7.89 -15.75
CA ASP A 24 -35.27 8.41 -16.98
C ASP A 24 -34.69 9.82 -16.76
N ALA A 25 -33.37 9.90 -16.65
CA ALA A 25 -32.64 11.17 -16.49
C ALA A 25 -32.48 11.94 -17.82
N THR A 26 -32.68 11.29 -18.98
CA THR A 26 -32.37 11.80 -20.32
C THR A 26 -32.93 13.19 -20.60
N PRO A 27 -34.21 13.51 -20.27
CA PRO A 27 -34.80 14.82 -20.57
C PRO A 27 -34.07 16.00 -19.91
N TYR A 28 -33.37 15.77 -18.79
CA TYR A 28 -32.77 16.83 -17.99
C TYR A 28 -31.30 17.08 -18.30
N ILE A 29 -30.63 16.12 -18.98
CA ILE A 29 -29.17 16.13 -19.16
C ILE A 29 -28.70 17.40 -19.88
N LYS A 30 -29.39 17.78 -20.95
CA LYS A 30 -28.99 18.93 -21.79
C LYS A 30 -29.01 20.24 -21.00
N ASP A 31 -30.02 20.48 -20.18
CA ASP A 31 -30.16 21.72 -19.42
C ASP A 31 -29.17 21.78 -18.26
N LEU A 32 -29.01 20.66 -17.52
CA LEU A 32 -28.03 20.53 -16.45
C LEU A 32 -26.60 20.73 -16.96
N PHE A 33 -26.27 20.13 -18.10
CA PHE A 33 -24.98 20.30 -18.75
C PHE A 33 -24.79 21.75 -19.24
N SER A 34 -25.76 22.29 -19.99
CA SER A 34 -25.67 23.62 -20.62
C SER A 34 -25.52 24.76 -19.61
N CYS A 35 -26.17 24.70 -18.45
CA CYS A 35 -25.99 25.71 -17.42
C CYS A 35 -24.63 25.61 -16.73
N THR A 36 -24.14 24.38 -16.50
CA THR A 36 -22.88 24.11 -15.81
C THR A 36 -21.67 24.44 -16.70
N ILE A 37 -21.69 24.07 -17.98
CA ILE A 37 -20.59 24.31 -18.92
C ILE A 37 -20.32 25.80 -19.13
N LYS A 38 -21.36 26.65 -19.11
CA LYS A 38 -21.22 28.11 -19.16
C LYS A 38 -20.40 28.65 -17.99
N ARG A 39 -20.62 28.11 -16.78
CA ARG A 39 -19.86 28.50 -15.58
C ARG A 39 -18.46 27.90 -15.58
N LEU A 40 -18.30 26.66 -16.06
CA LEU A 40 -16.99 26.02 -16.17
C LEU A 40 -16.05 26.76 -17.13
N LYS A 41 -16.58 27.26 -18.26
CA LYS A 41 -15.81 28.03 -19.27
C LYS A 41 -15.46 29.44 -18.82
N ALA A 42 -16.24 30.05 -17.94
CA ALA A 42 -16.03 31.44 -17.53
C ALA A 42 -14.67 31.65 -16.81
N ALA A 43 -13.88 32.61 -17.31
CA ALA A 43 -12.61 32.99 -16.71
C ALA A 43 -12.79 34.07 -15.62
N ASP A 44 -13.72 35.00 -15.81
CA ASP A 44 -13.90 36.17 -14.95
C ASP A 44 -15.05 35.99 -13.94
N ILE A 45 -14.95 34.92 -13.16
CA ILE A 45 -15.86 34.64 -12.05
C ILE A 45 -15.07 34.31 -10.79
N ASP A 46 -15.75 34.48 -9.66
CA ASP A 46 -15.22 34.18 -8.33
C ASP A 46 -14.69 32.73 -8.22
N GLN A 47 -13.62 32.57 -7.43
CA GLN A 47 -12.94 31.28 -7.23
C GLN A 47 -13.89 30.19 -6.74
N GLU A 48 -14.76 30.50 -5.77
CA GLU A 48 -15.68 29.51 -5.21
C GLU A 48 -16.62 29.01 -6.31
N VAL A 49 -17.11 29.90 -7.17
CA VAL A 49 -18.00 29.54 -8.29
C VAL A 49 -17.25 28.66 -9.31
N LYS A 50 -15.97 28.93 -9.58
CA LYS A 50 -15.15 28.07 -10.46
C LYS A 50 -15.00 26.67 -9.90
N GLU A 51 -14.63 26.55 -8.62
CA GLU A 51 -14.44 25.25 -7.97
C GLU A 51 -15.74 24.45 -7.90
N ARG A 52 -16.87 25.12 -7.61
CA ARG A 52 -18.20 24.47 -7.65
C ARG A 52 -18.58 24.06 -9.07
N ALA A 53 -18.24 24.84 -10.09
CA ALA A 53 -18.52 24.48 -11.48
C ALA A 53 -17.74 23.25 -11.92
N ILE A 54 -16.45 23.15 -11.54
CA ILE A 54 -15.61 21.97 -11.79
C ILE A 54 -16.18 20.74 -11.07
N SER A 55 -16.51 20.87 -9.78
CA SER A 55 -17.07 19.77 -8.99
C SER A 55 -18.42 19.29 -9.53
N CYS A 56 -19.30 20.23 -9.89
CA CYS A 56 -20.61 19.93 -10.47
C CYS A 56 -20.47 19.27 -11.84
N MET A 57 -19.63 19.80 -12.74
CA MET A 57 -19.41 19.18 -14.04
C MET A 57 -18.74 17.81 -13.91
N GLY A 58 -17.83 17.63 -12.94
CA GLY A 58 -17.23 16.34 -12.64
C GLY A 58 -18.27 15.30 -12.27
N GLN A 59 -19.27 15.69 -11.47
CA GLN A 59 -20.40 14.82 -11.14
C GLN A 59 -21.30 14.54 -12.35
N ILE A 60 -21.59 15.54 -13.19
CA ILE A 60 -22.35 15.37 -14.43
C ILE A 60 -21.64 14.34 -15.33
N ILE A 61 -20.34 14.47 -15.54
CA ILE A 61 -19.59 13.51 -16.36
C ILE A 61 -19.57 12.12 -15.70
N CYS A 62 -19.33 12.05 -14.38
CA CYS A 62 -19.29 10.78 -13.64
C CYS A 62 -20.62 10.00 -13.75
N SER A 63 -21.76 10.69 -13.63
CA SER A 63 -23.09 10.06 -13.58
C SER A 63 -23.83 10.05 -14.91
N LEU A 64 -23.53 10.95 -15.84
CA LEU A 64 -24.29 11.16 -17.08
C LEU A 64 -23.40 11.17 -18.33
N GLY A 65 -22.11 10.89 -18.18
CA GLY A 65 -21.11 11.05 -19.25
C GLY A 65 -21.32 10.15 -20.46
N ASP A 66 -21.93 8.99 -20.30
CA ASP A 66 -22.32 8.08 -21.39
C ASP A 66 -23.39 8.67 -22.33
N SER A 67 -24.12 9.67 -21.85
CA SER A 67 -25.20 10.35 -22.58
C SER A 67 -24.79 11.73 -23.11
N LEU A 68 -23.54 12.17 -22.88
CA LEU A 68 -23.03 13.47 -23.33
C LEU A 68 -22.56 13.47 -24.80
N GLY A 69 -22.34 12.31 -25.41
CA GLY A 69 -21.94 12.18 -26.81
C GLY A 69 -20.71 13.04 -27.15
N SER A 70 -20.83 13.89 -28.18
CA SER A 70 -19.74 14.73 -28.69
C SER A 70 -19.29 15.86 -27.76
N ASP A 71 -20.08 16.19 -26.73
CA ASP A 71 -19.73 17.26 -25.80
C ASP A 71 -18.65 16.83 -24.79
N LEU A 72 -18.52 15.52 -24.55
CA LEU A 72 -17.58 14.97 -23.56
C LEU A 72 -16.11 15.30 -23.88
N PRO A 73 -15.55 15.00 -25.08
CA PRO A 73 -14.14 15.28 -25.35
C PRO A 73 -13.80 16.76 -25.20
N SER A 74 -14.65 17.67 -25.71
CA SER A 74 -14.45 19.11 -25.59
C SER A 74 -14.48 19.58 -24.12
N THR A 75 -15.31 18.94 -23.29
CA THR A 75 -15.38 19.25 -21.86
C THR A 75 -14.16 18.75 -21.12
N LEU A 76 -13.64 17.56 -21.44
CA LEU A 76 -12.42 17.03 -20.84
C LEU A 76 -11.20 17.91 -21.16
N GLN A 77 -11.13 18.52 -22.34
CA GLN A 77 -10.08 19.50 -22.65
C GLN A 77 -10.14 20.72 -21.72
N ILE A 78 -11.34 21.18 -21.35
CA ILE A 78 -11.48 22.28 -20.38
C ILE A 78 -10.99 21.83 -18.99
N PHE A 79 -11.24 20.58 -18.59
CA PHE A 79 -10.66 20.04 -17.35
C PHE A 79 -9.13 20.08 -17.40
N LEU A 80 -8.52 19.72 -18.53
CA LEU A 80 -7.07 19.78 -18.70
C LEU A 80 -6.53 21.22 -18.58
N GLU A 81 -7.22 22.22 -19.12
CA GLU A 81 -6.90 23.63 -18.92
C GLU A 81 -7.04 24.06 -17.45
N ARG A 82 -8.11 23.64 -16.77
CA ARG A 82 -8.34 23.92 -15.34
C ARG A 82 -7.34 23.20 -14.44
N LEU A 83 -6.80 22.06 -14.89
CA LEU A 83 -5.75 21.33 -14.19
C LEU A 83 -4.45 22.15 -14.13
N LYS A 84 -4.11 22.85 -15.23
CA LYS A 84 -2.90 23.69 -15.33
C LYS A 84 -2.94 24.92 -14.40
N ASN A 85 -4.14 25.41 -14.08
CA ASN A 85 -4.32 26.62 -13.27
C ASN A 85 -4.16 26.35 -11.76
N GLU A 86 -3.38 27.19 -11.08
CA GLU A 86 -3.05 27.06 -9.65
C GLU A 86 -4.25 27.05 -8.71
N ILE A 87 -5.23 27.87 -9.01
CA ILE A 87 -6.42 28.03 -8.17
C ILE A 87 -7.30 26.79 -8.29
N THR A 88 -7.41 26.23 -9.50
CA THR A 88 -8.38 25.17 -9.80
C THR A 88 -7.80 23.76 -9.81
N ARG A 89 -6.47 23.59 -9.76
CA ARG A 89 -5.81 22.27 -9.92
C ARG A 89 -6.32 21.23 -8.95
N LEU A 90 -6.41 21.53 -7.64
CA LEU A 90 -6.80 20.53 -6.64
C LEU A 90 -8.24 20.05 -6.85
N THR A 91 -9.16 20.97 -7.10
CA THR A 91 -10.56 20.64 -7.36
C THR A 91 -10.72 19.84 -8.65
N THR A 92 -9.91 20.18 -9.67
CA THR A 92 -9.88 19.44 -10.94
C THR A 92 -9.33 18.02 -10.76
N VAL A 93 -8.26 17.86 -9.98
CA VAL A 93 -7.71 16.54 -9.61
C VAL A 93 -8.80 15.67 -8.99
N LYS A 94 -9.50 16.16 -7.96
CA LYS A 94 -10.59 15.41 -7.30
C LYS A 94 -11.72 15.05 -8.25
N ALA A 95 -12.08 15.97 -9.15
CA ALA A 95 -13.14 15.72 -10.12
C ALA A 95 -12.70 14.68 -11.18
N LEU A 96 -11.46 14.70 -11.64
CA LEU A 96 -10.91 13.67 -12.53
C LEU A 96 -10.82 12.30 -11.83
N THR A 97 -10.44 12.26 -10.55
CA THR A 97 -10.49 11.03 -9.74
C THR A 97 -11.89 10.42 -9.72
N LEU A 98 -12.92 11.27 -9.49
CA LEU A 98 -14.32 10.85 -9.47
C LEU A 98 -14.79 10.32 -10.83
N ILE A 99 -14.42 11.00 -11.94
CA ILE A 99 -14.77 10.55 -13.29
C ILE A 99 -14.08 9.22 -13.60
N ALA A 100 -12.78 9.14 -13.30
CA ALA A 100 -11.96 7.96 -13.58
C ALA A 100 -12.46 6.70 -12.86
N GLY A 101 -13.01 6.86 -11.65
CA GLY A 101 -13.60 5.79 -10.84
C GLY A 101 -15.07 5.50 -11.14
N SER A 102 -15.69 6.17 -12.13
CA SER A 102 -17.11 5.96 -12.43
C SER A 102 -17.37 4.54 -12.94
N PRO A 103 -18.44 3.86 -12.44
CA PRO A 103 -18.92 2.59 -12.98
C PRO A 103 -19.26 2.63 -14.49
N LEU A 104 -19.50 3.82 -15.04
CA LEU A 104 -19.84 4.01 -16.46
C LEU A 104 -18.64 3.87 -17.40
N LYS A 105 -17.41 3.72 -16.87
CA LYS A 105 -16.17 3.59 -17.65
C LYS A 105 -16.01 4.71 -18.69
N ILE A 106 -16.18 5.95 -18.24
CA ILE A 106 -16.08 7.15 -19.08
C ILE A 106 -14.71 7.21 -19.76
N ASP A 107 -14.67 7.47 -21.07
CA ASP A 107 -13.39 7.49 -21.78
C ASP A 107 -12.56 8.76 -21.46
N LEU A 108 -11.53 8.59 -20.65
CA LEU A 108 -10.57 9.66 -20.31
C LEU A 108 -9.32 9.67 -21.19
N ARG A 109 -9.14 8.68 -22.09
CA ARG A 109 -7.96 8.53 -22.95
C ARG A 109 -7.51 9.81 -23.65
N PRO A 110 -8.40 10.67 -24.20
CA PRO A 110 -7.98 11.87 -24.92
C PRO A 110 -7.17 12.88 -24.11
N VAL A 111 -7.26 12.86 -22.78
CA VAL A 111 -6.54 13.81 -21.90
C VAL A 111 -5.40 13.18 -21.12
N LEU A 112 -5.22 11.86 -21.18
CA LEU A 112 -4.20 11.18 -20.35
C LEU A 112 -2.79 11.59 -20.75
N GLY A 113 -2.49 11.64 -22.06
CA GLY A 113 -1.14 11.91 -22.57
C GLY A 113 -0.50 13.19 -22.02
N GLU A 114 -1.28 14.26 -21.89
CA GLU A 114 -0.81 15.50 -21.25
C GLU A 114 -1.15 15.55 -19.75
N GLY A 115 -2.29 15.00 -19.35
CA GLY A 115 -2.78 15.06 -17.98
C GLY A 115 -1.91 14.31 -16.97
N VAL A 116 -1.41 13.12 -17.31
CA VAL A 116 -0.59 12.31 -16.39
C VAL A 116 0.75 12.99 -16.07
N PRO A 117 1.53 13.50 -17.06
CA PRO A 117 2.72 14.30 -16.76
C PRO A 117 2.44 15.55 -15.92
N ILE A 118 1.31 16.23 -16.15
CA ILE A 118 0.90 17.37 -15.30
C ILE A 118 0.65 16.92 -13.86
N LEU A 119 -0.06 15.81 -13.66
CA LEU A 119 -0.30 15.22 -12.35
C LEU A 119 1.04 14.86 -11.67
N ALA A 120 1.95 14.18 -12.36
CA ALA A 120 3.28 13.88 -11.84
C ALA A 120 3.98 15.16 -11.32
N SER A 121 3.91 16.24 -12.10
CA SER A 121 4.51 17.53 -11.73
C SER A 121 3.93 18.19 -10.46
N PHE A 122 2.77 17.74 -9.98
CA PHE A 122 2.18 18.19 -8.72
C PHE A 122 2.77 17.50 -7.49
N LEU A 123 3.35 16.31 -7.66
CA LEU A 123 3.94 15.54 -6.57
C LEU A 123 5.15 16.25 -5.93
N ARG A 124 5.90 17.03 -6.70
CA ARG A 124 6.98 17.90 -6.21
C ARG A 124 6.51 19.19 -5.53
N LYS A 125 5.23 19.56 -5.61
CA LYS A 125 4.72 20.80 -5.00
C LYS A 125 4.61 20.64 -3.49
N ASN A 126 4.99 21.66 -2.71
CA ASN A 126 4.88 21.66 -1.26
C ASN A 126 3.44 21.93 -0.78
N GLN A 127 2.47 21.14 -1.27
CA GLN A 127 1.06 21.25 -0.91
C GLN A 127 0.53 19.84 -0.62
N ARG A 128 0.43 19.49 0.67
CA ARG A 128 0.07 18.14 1.12
C ARG A 128 -1.25 17.62 0.53
N ALA A 129 -2.31 18.44 0.54
CA ALA A 129 -3.61 18.07 -0.02
C ALA A 129 -3.55 17.77 -1.52
N LEU A 130 -2.67 18.48 -2.26
CA LEU A 130 -2.47 18.25 -3.68
C LEU A 130 -1.71 16.96 -3.93
N LYS A 131 -0.64 16.67 -3.17
CA LYS A 131 0.08 15.38 -3.25
C LYS A 131 -0.86 14.19 -3.06
N LEU A 132 -1.66 14.21 -1.98
CA LEU A 132 -2.60 13.13 -1.67
C LEU A 132 -3.68 12.96 -2.74
N GLY A 133 -4.31 14.06 -3.18
CA GLY A 133 -5.29 14.02 -4.25
C GLY A 133 -4.71 13.51 -5.56
N THR A 134 -3.48 13.91 -5.89
CA THR A 134 -2.77 13.50 -7.10
C THR A 134 -2.42 12.02 -7.08
N LEU A 135 -1.87 11.51 -5.98
CA LEU A 135 -1.58 10.07 -5.83
C LEU A 135 -2.86 9.23 -5.97
N SER A 136 -3.96 9.66 -5.36
CA SER A 136 -5.26 8.99 -5.50
C SER A 136 -5.79 9.02 -6.94
N ALA A 137 -5.64 10.15 -7.64
CA ALA A 137 -6.01 10.25 -9.05
C ALA A 137 -5.18 9.31 -9.93
N LEU A 138 -3.85 9.34 -9.77
CA LEU A 138 -2.92 8.49 -10.52
C LEU A 138 -3.19 7.00 -10.29
N ASP A 139 -3.47 6.59 -9.05
CA ASP A 139 -3.79 5.21 -8.71
C ASP A 139 -5.05 4.70 -9.43
N ILE A 140 -6.13 5.50 -9.44
CA ILE A 140 -7.38 5.12 -10.14
C ILE A 140 -7.20 5.15 -11.66
N LEU A 141 -6.44 6.12 -12.19
CA LEU A 141 -6.15 6.19 -13.62
C LEU A 141 -5.38 4.95 -14.10
N ILE A 142 -4.38 4.51 -13.33
CA ILE A 142 -3.63 3.29 -13.65
C ILE A 142 -4.53 2.06 -13.58
N LYS A 143 -5.40 1.93 -12.57
CA LYS A 143 -6.32 0.78 -12.45
C LYS A 143 -7.26 0.64 -13.64
N ASN A 144 -7.80 1.75 -14.13
CA ASN A 144 -8.92 1.73 -15.07
C ASN A 144 -8.54 2.02 -16.53
N TYR A 145 -7.35 2.59 -16.78
CA TYR A 145 -6.91 3.02 -18.11
C TYR A 145 -5.49 2.56 -18.46
N CYS A 146 -4.99 1.49 -17.84
CA CYS A 146 -3.62 0.99 -18.05
C CYS A 146 -3.28 0.74 -19.53
N ASP A 147 -4.27 0.36 -20.34
CA ASP A 147 -4.13 0.10 -21.78
C ASP A 147 -3.70 1.33 -22.59
N SER A 148 -3.91 2.52 -22.06
CA SER A 148 -3.63 3.80 -22.73
C SER A 148 -2.50 4.59 -22.09
N LEU A 149 -1.80 4.03 -21.10
CA LEU A 149 -0.66 4.65 -20.46
C LEU A 149 0.64 4.19 -21.12
N THR A 150 1.47 5.14 -21.54
CA THR A 150 2.78 4.85 -22.12
C THR A 150 3.84 4.70 -21.03
N ALA A 151 4.96 4.05 -21.36
CA ALA A 151 6.10 3.94 -20.45
C ALA A 151 6.60 5.32 -20.00
N GLU A 152 6.68 6.30 -20.92
CA GLU A 152 7.11 7.67 -20.61
C GLU A 152 6.20 8.35 -19.56
N MET A 153 4.89 8.12 -19.63
CA MET A 153 3.94 8.68 -18.67
C MET A 153 4.13 8.09 -17.28
N ILE A 154 4.36 6.77 -17.19
CA ILE A 154 4.63 6.09 -15.92
C ILE A 154 5.98 6.54 -15.36
N ASP A 155 7.00 6.63 -16.22
CA ASP A 155 8.34 7.06 -15.84
C ASP A 155 8.34 8.47 -15.24
N ALA A 156 7.58 9.40 -15.82
CA ALA A 156 7.41 10.75 -15.29
C ALA A 156 6.82 10.76 -13.87
N VAL A 157 5.93 9.82 -13.54
CA VAL A 157 5.41 9.68 -12.18
C VAL A 157 6.46 9.07 -11.25
N LEU A 158 7.11 7.99 -11.68
CA LEU A 158 8.11 7.26 -10.88
C LEU A 158 9.28 8.16 -10.46
N ASP A 159 9.72 9.08 -11.32
CA ASP A 159 10.82 10.00 -11.03
C ASP A 159 10.50 10.95 -9.85
N GLU A 160 9.22 11.19 -9.58
CA GLU A 160 8.77 12.12 -8.53
C GLU A 160 8.43 11.39 -7.19
N LEU A 161 8.48 10.05 -7.16
CA LEU A 161 8.11 9.26 -5.97
C LEU A 161 9.15 9.18 -4.84
N PRO A 162 10.47 9.10 -5.09
CA PRO A 162 11.44 8.88 -4.00
C PRO A 162 11.30 9.89 -2.84
N PRO A 163 11.17 11.22 -3.08
CA PRO A 163 10.99 12.19 -1.99
C PRO A 163 9.67 12.07 -1.22
N LEU A 164 8.69 11.33 -1.76
CA LEU A 164 7.41 11.06 -1.10
C LEU A 164 7.47 9.87 -0.16
N ILE A 165 8.45 8.99 -0.33
CA ILE A 165 8.66 7.79 0.49
C ILE A 165 9.58 8.20 1.65
N SER A 166 9.00 8.84 2.65
CA SER A 166 9.73 9.36 3.81
C SER A 166 8.95 9.16 5.11
N GLU A 167 9.67 9.02 6.22
CA GLU A 167 9.05 8.99 7.53
C GLU A 167 8.45 10.35 7.96
N SER A 168 8.75 11.42 7.23
CA SER A 168 8.25 12.79 7.51
C SER A 168 6.74 12.96 7.32
N ASP A 169 6.14 12.23 6.37
CA ASP A 169 4.69 12.21 6.15
C ASP A 169 4.23 10.81 5.79
N MET A 170 3.96 10.02 6.83
CA MET A 170 3.67 8.60 6.70
C MET A 170 2.40 8.30 5.86
N HIS A 171 1.45 9.24 5.81
CA HIS A 171 0.26 9.06 4.99
C HIS A 171 0.55 9.28 3.50
N VAL A 172 1.39 10.25 3.15
CA VAL A 172 1.85 10.43 1.76
C VAL A 172 2.67 9.22 1.32
N SER A 173 3.58 8.72 2.17
CA SER A 173 4.33 7.48 1.93
C SER A 173 3.41 6.29 1.68
N GLN A 174 2.39 6.10 2.53
CA GLN A 174 1.39 5.05 2.35
C GLN A 174 0.69 5.13 0.98
N MET A 175 0.28 6.34 0.56
CA MET A 175 -0.39 6.53 -0.73
C MET A 175 0.55 6.29 -1.92
N ALA A 176 1.82 6.69 -1.82
CA ALA A 176 2.83 6.40 -2.83
C ALA A 176 3.11 4.89 -2.94
N ILE A 177 3.21 4.18 -1.82
CA ILE A 177 3.39 2.72 -1.78
C ILE A 177 2.15 2.01 -2.36
N SER A 178 0.94 2.50 -2.07
CA SER A 178 -0.30 1.95 -2.62
C SER A 178 -0.33 2.08 -4.15
N PHE A 179 0.08 3.24 -4.67
CA PHE A 179 0.25 3.47 -6.11
C PHE A 179 1.26 2.48 -6.73
N LEU A 180 2.43 2.28 -6.10
CA LEU A 180 3.43 1.32 -6.56
C LEU A 180 2.90 -0.12 -6.57
N THR A 181 2.08 -0.48 -5.56
CA THR A 181 1.43 -1.79 -5.47
C THR A 181 0.46 -1.99 -6.63
N THR A 182 -0.34 -0.98 -6.95
CA THR A 182 -1.21 -0.99 -8.11
C THR A 182 -0.42 -1.14 -9.40
N LEU A 183 0.65 -0.35 -9.57
CA LEU A 183 1.51 -0.41 -10.75
C LEU A 183 2.13 -1.80 -10.95
N ALA A 184 2.62 -2.43 -9.88
CA ALA A 184 3.15 -3.79 -9.92
C ALA A 184 2.10 -4.83 -10.35
N LYS A 185 0.82 -4.65 -9.97
CA LYS A 185 -0.27 -5.56 -10.32
C LYS A 185 -0.74 -5.41 -11.77
N VAL A 186 -0.80 -4.19 -12.30
CA VAL A 186 -1.45 -3.92 -13.61
C VAL A 186 -0.48 -3.55 -14.73
N TYR A 187 0.75 -3.14 -14.40
CA TYR A 187 1.77 -2.77 -15.40
C TYR A 187 3.18 -3.26 -14.99
N PRO A 188 3.43 -4.58 -14.92
CA PRO A 188 4.70 -5.14 -14.42
C PRO A 188 5.94 -4.77 -15.25
N SER A 189 5.77 -4.32 -16.49
CA SER A 189 6.88 -3.92 -17.37
C SER A 189 7.64 -2.69 -16.89
N SER A 190 7.03 -1.81 -16.08
CA SER A 190 7.71 -0.61 -15.54
C SER A 190 8.56 -0.89 -14.30
N LEU A 191 8.59 -2.14 -13.81
CA LEU A 191 9.24 -2.49 -12.55
C LEU A 191 10.77 -2.41 -12.59
N SER A 192 11.37 -2.42 -13.78
CA SER A 192 12.81 -2.23 -13.95
C SER A 192 13.31 -0.89 -13.41
N LYS A 193 12.45 0.13 -13.32
CA LYS A 193 12.80 1.44 -12.74
C LYS A 193 12.59 1.49 -11.23
N ILE A 194 11.79 0.58 -10.67
CA ILE A 194 11.59 0.48 -9.21
C ILE A 194 12.87 -0.01 -8.50
N SER A 195 13.69 -0.84 -9.15
CA SER A 195 14.94 -1.38 -8.57
C SER A 195 16.03 -0.36 -8.24
N GLY A 196 15.79 0.93 -8.51
CA GLY A 196 16.70 2.04 -8.21
C GLY A 196 16.40 2.75 -6.88
N SER A 197 16.30 4.09 -6.94
CA SER A 197 16.09 4.95 -5.78
C SER A 197 14.82 4.61 -4.98
N ILE A 198 13.73 4.27 -5.67
CA ILE A 198 12.45 3.93 -5.04
C ILE A 198 12.61 2.76 -4.06
N LEU A 199 13.21 1.65 -4.50
CA LEU A 199 13.41 0.50 -3.62
C LEU A 199 14.33 0.82 -2.45
N ASN A 200 15.38 1.61 -2.67
CA ASN A 200 16.26 2.05 -1.58
C ASN A 200 15.52 2.88 -0.53
N GLU A 201 14.64 3.80 -0.94
CA GLU A 201 13.81 4.57 -0.01
C GLU A 201 12.80 3.68 0.74
N LEU A 202 12.21 2.68 0.08
CA LEU A 202 11.32 1.72 0.73
C LEU A 202 12.05 0.89 1.80
N ILE A 203 13.24 0.38 1.48
CA ILE A 203 14.10 -0.36 2.43
C ILE A 203 14.59 0.57 3.56
N GLY A 204 14.82 1.85 3.26
CA GLY A 204 15.02 2.90 4.27
C GLY A 204 13.83 3.01 5.21
N LEU A 205 12.63 3.16 4.67
CA LEU A 205 11.40 3.33 5.42
C LEU A 205 11.02 2.11 6.27
N VAL A 206 11.31 0.88 5.80
CA VAL A 206 11.14 -0.36 6.59
C VAL A 206 11.88 -0.29 7.92
N ARG A 207 13.01 0.42 7.97
CA ARG A 207 13.83 0.57 9.18
C ARG A 207 13.37 1.72 10.07
N SER A 208 12.41 2.54 9.65
CA SER A 208 11.89 3.64 10.44
C SER A 208 11.15 3.14 11.69
N PRO A 209 11.39 3.72 12.88
CA PRO A 209 10.59 3.44 14.06
C PRO A 209 9.14 3.97 13.94
N LEU A 210 8.86 4.84 12.97
CA LEU A 210 7.54 5.41 12.74
C LEU A 210 6.67 4.56 11.80
N LEU A 211 7.23 3.50 11.19
CA LEU A 211 6.50 2.63 10.30
C LEU A 211 5.55 1.70 11.07
N GLN A 212 4.26 2.01 11.00
CA GLN A 212 3.18 1.27 11.65
C GLN A 212 1.84 1.48 10.93
N GLY A 213 0.81 0.73 11.33
CA GLY A 213 -0.57 0.90 10.87
C GLY A 213 -0.73 0.80 9.34
N GLY A 214 -1.38 1.80 8.76
CA GLY A 214 -1.71 1.82 7.33
C GLY A 214 -0.50 1.80 6.41
N ALA A 215 0.57 2.51 6.75
CA ALA A 215 1.78 2.53 5.92
C ALA A 215 2.54 1.20 5.94
N LEU A 216 2.63 0.56 7.11
CA LEU A 216 3.19 -0.80 7.20
C LEU A 216 2.34 -1.78 6.37
N SER A 217 1.01 -1.71 6.50
CA SER A 217 0.10 -2.58 5.74
C SER A 217 0.31 -2.42 4.22
N ALA A 218 0.39 -1.18 3.74
CA ALA A 218 0.70 -0.89 2.33
C ALA A 218 2.09 -1.43 1.92
N MET A 219 3.10 -1.32 2.79
CA MET A 219 4.44 -1.88 2.53
C MET A 219 4.40 -3.40 2.37
N LEU A 220 3.64 -4.12 3.21
CA LEU A 220 3.50 -5.57 3.12
C LEU A 220 2.78 -6.00 1.85
N GLU A 221 1.72 -5.29 1.47
CA GLU A 221 1.00 -5.53 0.21
C GLU A 221 1.87 -5.26 -1.02
N PHE A 222 2.71 -4.22 -0.96
CA PHE A 222 3.65 -3.89 -2.02
C PHE A 222 4.65 -5.03 -2.25
N PHE A 223 5.34 -5.51 -1.20
CA PHE A 223 6.32 -6.59 -1.35
C PHE A 223 5.69 -7.88 -1.86
N GLN A 224 4.46 -8.19 -1.43
CA GLN A 224 3.70 -9.33 -1.96
C GLN A 224 3.40 -9.18 -3.46
N ALA A 225 2.95 -8.01 -3.89
CA ALA A 225 2.69 -7.75 -5.30
C ALA A 225 3.98 -7.78 -6.13
N LEU A 226 5.06 -7.20 -5.60
CA LEU A 226 6.34 -7.09 -6.28
C LEU A 226 6.98 -8.46 -6.54
N VAL A 227 7.03 -9.34 -5.54
CA VAL A 227 7.73 -10.63 -5.71
C VAL A 227 7.03 -11.56 -6.72
N ILE A 228 5.71 -11.44 -6.86
CA ILE A 228 4.91 -12.23 -7.80
C ILE A 228 5.21 -11.85 -9.26
N THR A 229 5.72 -10.65 -9.53
CA THR A 229 5.98 -10.20 -10.90
C THR A 229 7.15 -10.93 -11.55
N GLY A 230 8.01 -11.59 -10.75
CA GLY A 230 9.15 -12.35 -11.25
C GLY A 230 10.20 -11.48 -11.97
N THR A 231 10.26 -10.18 -11.66
CA THR A 231 11.22 -9.26 -12.28
C THR A 231 12.65 -9.61 -11.88
N SER A 232 13.56 -9.66 -12.85
CA SER A 232 14.99 -9.89 -12.61
C SER A 232 15.53 -8.93 -11.54
N SER A 233 16.40 -9.41 -10.64
CA SER A 233 16.95 -8.69 -9.47
C SER A 233 15.95 -8.25 -8.39
N LEU A 234 14.66 -8.53 -8.56
CA LEU A 234 13.58 -8.30 -7.58
C LEU A 234 12.90 -9.61 -7.19
N GLY A 235 13.60 -10.73 -7.36
CA GLY A 235 13.11 -12.04 -6.94
C GLY A 235 13.07 -12.17 -5.42
N TYR A 236 12.47 -13.26 -4.95
CA TYR A 236 12.29 -13.53 -3.52
C TYR A 236 13.60 -13.41 -2.72
N MET A 237 14.66 -14.09 -3.17
CA MET A 237 15.95 -14.08 -2.47
C MET A 237 16.65 -12.72 -2.50
N ASP A 238 16.45 -11.93 -3.56
CA ASP A 238 17.04 -10.59 -3.66
C ASP A 238 16.33 -9.62 -2.70
N LEU A 239 15.01 -9.63 -2.66
CA LEU A 239 14.20 -8.83 -1.73
C LEU A 239 14.45 -9.23 -0.28
N LEU A 240 14.52 -10.54 0.01
CA LEU A 240 14.88 -11.05 1.32
C LEU A 240 16.25 -10.52 1.75
N ARG A 241 17.26 -10.64 0.88
CA ARG A 241 18.62 -10.14 1.18
C ARG A 241 18.63 -8.63 1.39
N MET A 242 17.89 -7.86 0.60
CA MET A 242 17.81 -6.39 0.78
C MET A 242 17.19 -6.01 2.13
N LEU A 243 16.16 -6.72 2.58
CA LEU A 243 15.51 -6.49 3.86
C LEU A 243 16.39 -6.87 5.04
N THR A 244 17.11 -7.99 4.95
CA THR A 244 17.85 -8.56 6.09
C THR A 244 19.32 -8.13 6.13
N SER A 245 19.93 -7.77 4.99
CA SER A 245 21.35 -7.41 4.90
C SER A 245 21.80 -6.36 5.93
N PRO A 246 21.03 -5.31 6.27
CA PRO A 246 21.43 -4.36 7.31
C PRO A 246 21.68 -5.03 8.68
N VAL A 247 21.01 -6.14 8.99
CA VAL A 247 21.20 -6.91 10.23
C VAL A 247 22.36 -7.89 10.13
N TYR A 248 22.53 -8.56 8.98
CA TYR A 248 23.59 -9.55 8.80
C TYR A 248 24.96 -8.92 8.54
N ALA A 249 25.02 -7.72 7.96
CA ALA A 249 26.27 -7.04 7.62
C ALA A 249 26.84 -6.20 8.77
N GLN A 250 26.00 -5.78 9.72
CA GLN A 250 26.44 -4.94 10.84
C GLN A 250 26.85 -5.80 12.03
N SER A 251 28.04 -5.55 12.57
CA SER A 251 28.45 -6.10 13.86
C SER A 251 27.63 -5.52 15.03
N THR A 252 26.95 -4.40 14.80
CA THR A 252 26.13 -3.67 15.79
C THR A 252 24.65 -3.84 15.50
N ALA A 253 23.83 -3.90 16.56
CA ALA A 253 22.38 -3.93 16.45
C ALA A 253 21.82 -2.71 15.69
N LEU A 254 20.70 -2.91 14.99
CA LEU A 254 19.90 -1.78 14.49
C LEU A 254 19.51 -0.87 15.65
N THR A 255 19.41 0.42 15.35
CA THR A 255 19.13 1.47 16.35
C THR A 255 17.77 1.33 17.03
N HIS A 256 16.77 0.76 16.35
CA HIS A 256 15.40 0.69 16.86
C HIS A 256 14.83 -0.74 16.81
N LYS A 257 14.18 -1.16 17.90
CA LYS A 257 13.51 -2.47 18.00
C LYS A 257 12.43 -2.65 16.94
N GLN A 258 11.67 -1.58 16.66
CA GLN A 258 10.60 -1.58 15.67
C GLN A 258 11.09 -2.00 14.28
N SER A 259 12.33 -1.66 13.92
CA SER A 259 12.90 -2.04 12.62
C SER A 259 12.93 -3.55 12.44
N TYR A 260 13.24 -4.32 13.48
CA TYR A 260 13.24 -5.79 13.39
C TYR A 260 11.84 -6.36 13.16
N TYR A 261 10.82 -5.82 13.83
CA TYR A 261 9.43 -6.22 13.62
C TYR A 261 8.95 -5.88 12.21
N SER A 262 9.25 -4.69 11.71
CA SER A 262 8.91 -4.28 10.34
C SER A 262 9.59 -5.17 9.30
N ILE A 263 10.88 -5.49 9.47
CA ILE A 263 11.61 -6.40 8.60
C ILE A 263 10.99 -7.80 8.65
N ALA A 264 10.77 -8.37 9.85
CA ALA A 264 10.17 -9.70 10.02
C ALA A 264 8.80 -9.82 9.35
N LYS A 265 7.95 -8.79 9.48
CA LYS A 265 6.65 -8.72 8.78
C LYS A 265 6.81 -8.68 7.26
N CYS A 266 7.78 -7.92 6.73
CA CYS A 266 8.07 -7.90 5.29
C CYS A 266 8.58 -9.27 4.80
N VAL A 267 9.43 -9.94 5.58
CA VAL A 267 9.90 -11.31 5.28
C VAL A 267 8.73 -12.29 5.25
N ALA A 268 7.83 -12.23 6.23
CA ALA A 268 6.64 -13.07 6.26
C ALA A 268 5.70 -12.78 5.07
N ALA A 269 5.51 -11.51 4.72
CA ALA A 269 4.74 -11.09 3.56
C ALA A 269 5.32 -11.68 2.25
N LEU A 270 6.63 -11.59 2.04
CA LEU A 270 7.31 -12.22 0.90
C LEU A 270 7.12 -13.74 0.88
N THR A 271 7.29 -14.38 2.04
CA THR A 271 7.23 -15.84 2.17
C THR A 271 5.83 -16.37 1.91
N ARG A 272 4.79 -15.62 2.32
CA ARG A 272 3.40 -15.92 2.01
C ARG A 272 3.10 -15.84 0.51
N ALA A 273 3.69 -14.88 -0.19
CA ALA A 273 3.55 -14.76 -1.64
C ALA A 273 4.32 -15.85 -2.41
N CYS A 274 5.41 -16.37 -1.84
CA CYS A 274 6.26 -17.40 -2.45
C CYS A 274 6.43 -18.63 -1.54
N PRO A 275 5.37 -19.44 -1.33
CA PRO A 275 5.38 -20.53 -0.34
C PRO A 275 6.43 -21.61 -0.63
N LYS A 276 6.88 -21.74 -1.89
CA LYS A 276 7.92 -22.70 -2.30
C LYS A 276 9.30 -22.39 -1.69
N GLU A 277 9.58 -21.12 -1.44
CA GLU A 277 10.87 -20.67 -0.88
C GLU A 277 10.89 -20.73 0.66
N GLY A 278 9.70 -20.78 1.27
CA GLY A 278 9.51 -20.75 2.72
C GLY A 278 10.32 -21.79 3.50
N PRO A 279 10.33 -23.09 3.11
CA PRO A 279 11.09 -24.11 3.85
C PRO A 279 12.59 -23.81 3.94
N ALA A 280 13.21 -23.28 2.87
CA ALA A 280 14.62 -22.95 2.86
C ALA A 280 14.94 -21.78 3.80
N VAL A 281 14.09 -20.74 3.79
CA VAL A 281 14.27 -19.55 4.63
C VAL A 281 14.00 -19.85 6.11
N VAL A 282 12.95 -20.62 6.40
CA VAL A 282 12.69 -21.11 7.76
C VAL A 282 13.88 -21.95 8.25
N GLY A 283 14.43 -22.82 7.41
CA GLY A 283 15.64 -23.58 7.72
C GLY A 283 16.83 -22.68 8.05
N GLN A 284 17.06 -21.62 7.26
CA GLN A 284 18.14 -20.66 7.52
C GLN A 284 17.94 -19.94 8.87
N PHE A 285 16.74 -19.45 9.17
CA PHE A 285 16.47 -18.79 10.45
C PHE A 285 16.62 -19.73 11.65
N ILE A 286 16.21 -21.00 11.51
CA ILE A 286 16.47 -22.01 12.54
C ILE A 286 17.98 -22.15 12.80
N GLN A 287 18.80 -22.20 11.74
CA GLN A 287 20.26 -22.27 11.88
C GLN A 287 20.84 -21.01 12.52
N ASP A 288 20.32 -19.84 12.16
CA ASP A 288 20.77 -18.57 12.73
C ASP A 288 20.50 -18.48 14.23
N VAL A 289 19.37 -19.01 14.72
CA VAL A 289 19.06 -19.09 16.16
C VAL A 289 19.96 -20.09 16.88
N LYS A 290 20.19 -21.26 16.28
CA LYS A 290 21.04 -22.33 16.84
C LYS A 290 22.51 -21.94 16.93
N ASN A 291 23.01 -21.20 15.95
CA ASN A 291 24.43 -20.92 15.84
C ASN A 291 24.92 -20.02 16.99
N SER A 292 25.82 -20.55 17.82
CA SER A 292 26.39 -19.84 18.96
C SER A 292 27.23 -18.61 18.56
N ARG A 293 27.69 -18.55 17.31
CA ARG A 293 28.44 -17.41 16.75
C ARG A 293 27.53 -16.31 16.17
N SER A 294 26.23 -16.56 16.02
CA SER A 294 25.28 -15.53 15.58
C SER A 294 25.15 -14.45 16.64
N THR A 295 25.16 -13.19 16.20
CA THR A 295 24.89 -12.03 17.05
C THR A 295 23.46 -12.06 17.58
N ASP A 296 23.21 -11.43 18.73
CA ASP A 296 21.86 -11.32 19.29
C ASP A 296 20.89 -10.65 18.31
N SER A 297 21.35 -9.69 17.52
CA SER A 297 20.57 -9.02 16.46
C SER A 297 20.08 -9.99 15.39
N ILE A 298 20.95 -10.91 14.94
CA ILE A 298 20.59 -11.93 13.94
C ILE A 298 19.58 -12.90 14.55
N ARG A 299 19.81 -13.37 15.78
CA ARG A 299 18.87 -14.27 16.47
C ARG A 299 17.52 -13.61 16.72
N LEU A 300 17.52 -12.34 17.10
CA LEU A 300 16.32 -11.53 17.27
C LEU A 300 15.51 -11.45 15.97
N LEU A 301 16.15 -11.08 14.86
CA LEU A 301 15.49 -11.03 13.55
C LEU A 301 14.96 -12.41 13.14
N ALA A 302 15.75 -13.46 13.31
CA ALA A 302 15.38 -14.82 12.94
C ALA A 302 14.15 -15.30 13.73
N LEU A 303 14.12 -15.11 15.06
CA LEU A 303 12.97 -15.46 15.89
C LEU A 303 11.70 -14.68 15.51
N LEU A 304 11.81 -13.36 15.32
CA LEU A 304 10.67 -12.55 14.90
C LEU A 304 10.16 -12.98 13.51
N SER A 305 11.06 -13.27 12.57
CA SER A 305 10.70 -13.73 11.22
C SER A 305 10.04 -15.12 11.26
N LEU A 306 10.53 -16.04 12.10
CA LEU A 306 9.89 -17.34 12.34
C LEU A 306 8.49 -17.17 12.93
N GLY A 307 8.31 -16.24 13.88
CA GLY A 307 7.02 -15.88 14.45
C GLY A 307 6.02 -15.41 13.39
N GLU A 308 6.39 -14.37 12.63
CA GLU A 308 5.52 -13.76 11.62
C GLU A 308 5.23 -14.71 10.45
N VAL A 309 6.20 -15.53 10.03
CA VAL A 309 5.98 -16.57 9.01
C VAL A 309 5.06 -17.66 9.55
N GLY A 310 5.35 -18.16 10.74
CA GLY A 310 4.61 -19.27 11.37
C GLY A 310 3.21 -18.90 11.83
N HIS A 311 2.90 -17.61 11.97
CA HIS A 311 1.55 -17.13 12.17
C HIS A 311 0.63 -17.45 10.98
N HIS A 312 1.17 -17.39 9.76
CA HIS A 312 0.39 -17.54 8.52
C HIS A 312 0.61 -18.88 7.81
N ILE A 313 1.72 -19.57 8.08
CA ILE A 313 2.13 -20.79 7.40
C ILE A 313 2.38 -21.87 8.45
N ASP A 314 1.83 -23.06 8.23
CA ASP A 314 2.09 -24.20 9.11
C ASP A 314 3.57 -24.63 9.06
N LEU A 315 4.26 -24.50 10.19
CA LEU A 315 5.66 -24.89 10.37
C LEU A 315 5.82 -26.23 11.11
N SER A 316 4.74 -27.00 11.32
CA SER A 316 4.76 -28.31 12.00
C SER A 316 5.72 -29.33 11.36
N GLY A 317 6.01 -29.19 10.06
CA GLY A 317 6.99 -30.03 9.36
C GLY A 317 8.44 -29.85 9.83
N GLN A 318 8.76 -28.77 10.56
CA GLN A 318 10.10 -28.47 11.06
C GLN A 318 10.30 -29.01 12.48
N GLN A 319 10.66 -30.29 12.60
CA GLN A 319 10.70 -30.99 13.90
C GLN A 319 11.61 -30.34 14.96
N GLU A 320 12.69 -29.69 14.53
CA GLU A 320 13.65 -29.07 15.45
C GLU A 320 13.17 -27.72 16.01
N LEU A 321 12.18 -27.07 15.38
CA LEU A 321 11.76 -25.70 15.66
C LEU A 321 11.33 -25.50 17.12
N LYS A 322 10.52 -26.42 17.66
CA LYS A 322 10.05 -26.39 19.06
C LYS A 322 11.24 -26.33 20.03
N SER A 323 12.24 -27.19 19.82
CA SER A 323 13.42 -27.28 20.70
C SER A 323 14.29 -26.03 20.65
N VAL A 324 14.49 -25.46 19.45
CA VAL A 324 15.32 -24.28 19.22
C VAL A 324 14.72 -23.04 19.88
N ILE A 325 13.41 -22.86 19.77
CA ILE A 325 12.72 -21.73 20.42
C ILE A 325 12.80 -21.86 21.94
N LEU A 326 12.59 -23.06 22.50
CA LEU A 326 12.72 -23.29 23.94
C LEU A 326 14.14 -23.10 24.44
N GLU A 327 15.17 -23.44 23.66
CA GLU A 327 16.56 -23.17 24.02
C GLU A 327 16.85 -21.67 24.07
N ALA A 328 16.29 -20.88 23.15
CA ALA A 328 16.41 -19.43 23.14
C ALA A 328 15.80 -18.74 24.39
N PHE A 329 14.91 -19.40 25.14
CA PHE A 329 14.40 -18.90 26.42
C PHE A 329 15.49 -18.83 27.50
N SER A 330 16.57 -19.59 27.32
CA SER A 330 17.73 -19.59 28.22
C SER A 330 18.82 -18.59 27.78
N SER A 331 18.56 -17.76 26.75
CA SER A 331 19.52 -16.76 26.26
C SER A 331 19.89 -15.74 27.35
N PRO A 332 21.15 -15.25 27.40
CA PRO A 332 21.51 -14.14 28.27
C PRO A 332 20.81 -12.82 27.87
N SER A 333 20.38 -12.69 26.62
CA SER A 333 19.71 -11.49 26.11
C SER A 333 18.21 -11.53 26.35
N GLU A 334 17.69 -10.51 27.06
CA GLU A 334 16.25 -10.33 27.28
C GLU A 334 15.47 -10.12 25.97
N GLU A 335 16.09 -9.50 24.97
CA GLU A 335 15.45 -9.27 23.66
C GLU A 335 15.23 -10.58 22.91
N VAL A 336 16.24 -11.47 22.93
CA VAL A 336 16.14 -12.81 22.34
C VAL A 336 15.11 -13.65 23.08
N LYS A 337 15.06 -13.60 24.42
CA LYS A 337 14.05 -14.31 25.23
C LYS A 337 12.63 -13.85 24.91
N SER A 338 12.42 -12.54 24.83
CA SER A 338 11.12 -11.96 24.48
C SER A 338 10.70 -12.33 23.06
N ALA A 339 11.63 -12.24 22.09
CA ALA A 339 11.36 -12.63 20.71
C ALA A 339 11.08 -14.13 20.55
N ALA A 340 11.74 -14.99 21.32
CA ALA A 340 11.45 -16.42 21.34
C ALA A 340 10.05 -16.71 21.90
N SER A 341 9.66 -16.01 22.97
CA SER A 341 8.32 -16.11 23.54
C SER A 341 7.25 -15.68 22.54
N TYR A 342 7.45 -14.54 21.88
CA TYR A 342 6.59 -14.07 20.79
C TYR A 342 6.53 -15.09 19.65
N ALA A 343 7.68 -15.59 19.18
CA ALA A 343 7.76 -16.54 18.09
C ALA A 343 6.96 -17.82 18.40
N LEU A 344 7.14 -18.40 19.59
CA LEU A 344 6.39 -19.59 20.01
C LEU A 344 4.88 -19.33 19.98
N GLY A 345 4.43 -18.22 20.54
CA GLY A 345 3.02 -17.86 20.57
C GLY A 345 2.44 -17.64 19.18
N SER A 346 3.16 -16.91 18.33
CA SER A 346 2.74 -16.58 16.98
C SER A 346 2.73 -17.80 16.05
N ILE A 347 3.76 -18.65 16.10
CA ILE A 347 3.82 -19.94 15.37
C ILE A 347 2.66 -20.86 15.77
N SER A 348 2.27 -20.82 17.04
CA SER A 348 1.17 -21.64 17.53
C SER A 348 -0.17 -21.30 16.85
N VAL A 349 -0.34 -20.07 16.35
CA VAL A 349 -1.54 -19.67 15.60
C VAL A 349 -1.61 -20.37 14.24
N GLY A 350 -0.48 -20.58 13.55
CA GLY A 350 -0.46 -21.25 12.25
C GLY A 350 -0.87 -22.72 12.28
N ASN A 351 -0.70 -23.40 13.43
CA ASN A 351 -1.22 -24.74 13.66
C ASN A 351 -1.58 -24.95 15.14
N LEU A 352 -2.73 -24.40 15.54
CA LEU A 352 -3.20 -24.42 16.92
C LEU A 352 -3.33 -25.83 17.52
N PRO A 353 -3.87 -26.84 16.79
CA PRO A 353 -3.98 -28.21 17.32
C PRO A 353 -2.64 -28.85 17.71
N GLU A 354 -1.56 -28.55 16.98
CA GLU A 354 -0.23 -29.14 17.21
C GLU A 354 0.57 -28.40 18.29
N TYR A 355 0.41 -27.08 18.39
CA TYR A 355 1.25 -26.24 19.25
C TYR A 355 0.59 -25.84 20.57
N LEU A 356 -0.72 -25.64 20.63
CA LEU A 356 -1.39 -25.25 21.87
C LEU A 356 -1.25 -26.31 22.99
N PRO A 357 -1.47 -27.61 22.73
CA PRO A 357 -1.27 -28.64 23.77
C PRO A 357 0.19 -28.67 24.25
N PHE A 358 1.14 -28.48 23.34
CA PHE A 358 2.57 -28.40 23.65
C PHE A 358 2.88 -27.22 24.58
N VAL A 359 2.37 -26.02 24.29
CA VAL A 359 2.56 -24.84 25.16
C VAL A 359 1.99 -25.08 26.56
N LEU A 360 0.79 -25.63 26.67
CA LEU A 360 0.16 -25.93 27.97
C LEU A 360 0.92 -26.99 28.77
N GLN A 361 1.45 -28.01 28.09
CA GLN A 361 2.29 -29.04 28.71
C GLN A 361 3.60 -28.44 29.24
N GLU A 362 4.28 -27.60 28.46
CA GLU A 362 5.52 -26.95 28.86
C GLU A 362 5.33 -25.97 30.03
N ILE A 363 4.20 -25.25 30.08
CA ILE A 363 3.85 -24.36 31.21
C ILE A 363 3.81 -25.13 32.53
N THR A 364 3.27 -26.36 32.49
CA THR A 364 3.15 -27.21 33.67
C THR A 364 4.47 -27.91 34.01
N SER A 365 5.26 -28.27 33.00
CA SER A 365 6.46 -29.11 33.14
C SER A 365 7.74 -28.32 33.47
N GLN A 366 7.86 -27.07 33.03
CA GLN A 366 9.09 -26.27 33.17
C GLN A 366 8.86 -24.96 33.94
N PRO A 367 8.81 -24.97 35.29
CA PRO A 367 8.52 -23.78 36.08
C PRO A 367 9.53 -22.63 35.87
N LYS A 368 10.78 -22.95 35.52
CA LYS A 368 11.83 -21.94 35.23
C LYS A 368 11.53 -21.08 34.00
N ARG A 369 10.73 -21.60 33.06
CA ARG A 369 10.37 -20.92 31.80
C ARG A 369 8.94 -20.41 31.79
N GLN A 370 8.20 -20.61 32.88
CA GLN A 370 6.77 -20.37 32.98
C GLN A 370 6.37 -18.94 32.58
N TYR A 371 7.15 -17.94 32.98
CA TYR A 371 6.88 -16.54 32.63
C TYR A 371 6.83 -16.32 31.11
N LEU A 372 7.84 -16.77 30.38
CA LEU A 372 7.91 -16.61 28.92
C LEU A 372 6.86 -17.47 28.20
N LEU A 373 6.55 -18.66 28.71
CA LEU A 373 5.51 -19.52 28.15
C LEU A 373 4.10 -18.92 28.34
N LEU A 374 3.84 -18.26 29.47
CA LEU A 374 2.59 -17.53 29.70
C LEU A 374 2.46 -16.32 28.76
N HIS A 375 3.56 -15.65 28.43
CA HIS A 375 3.56 -14.61 27.37
C HIS A 375 3.28 -15.20 26.00
N SER A 376 3.84 -16.36 25.66
CA SER A 376 3.50 -17.06 24.42
C SER A 376 2.02 -17.43 24.37
N LEU A 377 1.45 -17.91 25.49
CA LEU A 377 0.03 -18.20 25.58
C LEU A 377 -0.83 -16.93 25.44
N LYS A 378 -0.41 -15.81 26.04
CA LYS A 378 -1.07 -14.51 25.87
C LYS A 378 -1.12 -14.10 24.39
N GLU A 379 -0.03 -14.31 23.66
CA GLU A 379 0.04 -14.03 22.21
C GLU A 379 -0.97 -14.88 21.43
N ILE A 380 -1.05 -16.19 21.73
CA ILE A 380 -2.04 -17.09 21.11
C ILE A 380 -3.46 -16.57 21.32
N ILE A 381 -3.80 -16.17 22.55
CA ILE A 381 -5.14 -15.68 22.89
C ILE A 381 -5.44 -14.35 22.19
N SER A 382 -4.46 -13.44 22.17
CA SER A 382 -4.64 -12.09 21.61
C SER A 382 -4.73 -12.09 20.08
N SER A 383 -4.06 -13.05 19.44
CA SER A 383 -4.08 -13.21 17.98
C SER A 383 -5.26 -14.06 17.48
N ALA A 384 -5.92 -14.81 18.36
CA ALA A 384 -7.12 -15.61 18.04
C ALA A 384 -8.45 -14.85 18.25
N SER A 385 -8.41 -13.71 18.94
CA SER A 385 -9.52 -12.76 19.11
C SER A 385 -9.56 -11.74 17.99
#